data_AF-A0A537MQ03-F1
#
_entry.id   AF-A0A537MQ03-F1
#
_cell.length_a   1.000
_cell.length_b   1.000
_cell.length_c   1.000
_cell.angle_alpha   90.00
_cell.angle_beta   90.00
_cell.angle_gamma   90.00
#
_symmetry.space_group_name_H-M   'P 1'
#
loop_
_entity.id
_entity.type
_entity.pdbx_description
1 polymer ?
#
loop_
_entity_poly.entity_id
_entity_poly.type
_entity_poly.pdbx_seq_one_letter_code
_entity_poly.pdbx_strand_id
1 'polypeptide(L)'
;MASEFEDLVVRVRDHYLEQFWALADKQSKQCTVGTAELKIKLNGASELYDRCYCVDYATNDGEIQVFEFAVDRFLLFDPVTFDCGRATLLVDHLHWDDVVIEHDLPDVPADAIEDWFNRWFDPEDAAMRQT
;
A
#
# COMPACT_ATOMS: atom_id res chain seq x y z
N MET A 1 12.27 -22.99 4.07
CA MET A 1 12.68 -21.95 3.09
C MET A 1 11.46 -21.25 2.49
N ALA A 2 10.80 -21.75 1.44
CA ALA A 2 9.63 -21.05 0.85
C ALA A 2 8.45 -20.90 1.84
N SER A 3 8.09 -21.97 2.56
CA SER A 3 6.99 -21.93 3.54
C SER A 3 7.27 -21.01 4.72
N GLU A 4 8.50 -20.95 5.22
CA GLU A 4 8.89 -20.09 6.35
C GLU A 4 8.86 -18.61 5.98
N PHE A 5 9.21 -18.28 4.73
CA PHE A 5 9.10 -16.92 4.21
C PHE A 5 7.64 -16.53 3.98
N GLU A 6 6.83 -17.42 3.40
CA GLU A 6 5.38 -17.21 3.28
C GLU A 6 4.72 -16.96 4.64
N ASP A 7 5.08 -17.75 5.66
CA ASP A 7 4.61 -17.56 7.03
C ASP A 7 5.05 -16.20 7.62
N LEU A 8 6.29 -15.77 7.36
CA LEU A 8 6.78 -14.46 7.76
C LEU A 8 5.98 -13.33 7.11
N VAL A 9 5.77 -13.41 5.79
CA VAL A 9 4.99 -12.43 5.02
C VAL A 9 3.56 -12.34 5.55
N VAL A 10 2.92 -13.48 5.83
CA VAL A 10 1.58 -13.54 6.43
C VAL A 10 1.55 -12.84 7.80
N ARG A 11 2.56 -13.08 8.66
CA ARG A 11 2.62 -12.44 9.97
C ARG A 11 2.82 -10.93 9.89
N VAL A 12 3.66 -10.46 8.97
CA VAL A 12 3.88 -9.02 8.74
C VAL A 12 2.59 -8.37 8.24
N ARG A 13 1.92 -8.98 7.25
CA ARG A 13 0.61 -8.53 6.78
C ARG A 13 -0.41 -8.46 7.90
N ASP A 14 -0.57 -9.53 8.66
CA ASP A 14 -1.62 -9.61 9.68
C ASP A 14 -1.35 -8.56 10.78
N HIS A 15 -0.09 -8.33 11.14
CA HIS A 15 0.29 -7.26 12.06
C HIS A 15 -0.01 -5.84 11.53
N TYR A 16 0.20 -5.62 10.23
CA TYR A 16 -0.17 -4.39 9.56
C TYR A 16 -1.70 -4.19 9.58
N LEU A 17 -2.44 -5.21 9.15
CA LEU A 17 -3.90 -5.17 9.07
C LEU A 17 -4.54 -4.97 10.44
N GLU A 18 -4.05 -5.61 11.49
CA GLU A 18 -4.53 -5.37 12.86
C GLU A 18 -4.43 -3.89 13.27
N GLN A 19 -3.34 -3.21 12.90
CA GLN A 19 -3.15 -1.79 13.19
C GLN A 19 -4.05 -0.91 12.31
N PHE A 20 -4.17 -1.22 11.02
CA PHE A 20 -5.08 -0.53 10.11
C PHE A 20 -6.54 -0.64 10.57
N TRP A 21 -6.98 -1.84 10.96
CA TRP A 21 -8.33 -2.05 11.48
C TRP A 21 -8.60 -1.25 12.75
N ALA A 22 -7.59 -1.10 13.62
CA ALA A 22 -7.72 -0.26 14.81
C ALA A 22 -7.89 1.22 14.45
N LEU A 23 -7.22 1.72 13.40
CA LEU A 23 -7.44 3.06 12.87
C LEU A 23 -8.87 3.21 12.33
N ALA A 24 -9.28 2.33 11.41
CA ALA A 24 -10.60 2.40 10.77
C ALA A 24 -11.74 2.29 11.80
N ASP A 25 -11.63 1.38 12.77
CA ASP A 25 -12.58 1.25 13.88
C ASP A 25 -12.63 2.52 14.74
N LYS A 26 -11.47 3.12 15.05
CA LYS A 26 -11.42 4.39 15.78
C LYS A 26 -12.11 5.53 15.01
N GLN A 27 -11.82 5.69 13.72
CA GLN A 27 -12.38 6.79 12.92
C GLN A 27 -13.88 6.59 12.67
N SER A 28 -14.30 5.37 12.37
CA SER A 28 -15.73 5.06 12.16
C SER A 28 -16.60 5.35 13.39
N LYS A 29 -16.04 5.29 14.60
CA LYS A 29 -16.75 5.66 15.85
C LYS A 29 -16.82 7.17 16.08
N GLN A 30 -16.00 7.95 15.37
CA GLN A 30 -15.89 9.40 15.50
C GLN A 30 -16.66 10.17 14.42
N CYS A 31 -17.16 9.47 13.40
CA CYS A 31 -17.96 10.06 12.33
C CYS A 31 -19.29 9.32 12.09
N THR A 32 -20.22 9.99 11.41
CA THR A 32 -21.48 9.39 10.93
C THR A 32 -21.30 8.82 9.52
N VAL A 33 -20.55 9.52 8.66
CA VAL A 33 -20.24 9.09 7.30
C VAL A 33 -18.74 9.01 7.12
N GLY A 34 -18.24 7.80 6.87
CA GLY A 34 -16.84 7.55 6.58
C GLY A 34 -16.64 6.36 5.65
N THR A 35 -15.51 6.36 4.95
CA THR A 35 -15.13 5.35 3.96
C THR A 35 -13.65 5.04 4.13
N ALA A 36 -13.31 3.76 4.30
CA ALA A 36 -11.94 3.28 4.23
C ALA A 36 -11.51 3.10 2.76
N GLU A 37 -10.20 3.22 2.50
CA GLU A 37 -9.58 2.99 1.19
C GLU A 37 -10.27 3.79 0.06
N LEU A 38 -10.44 5.10 0.27
CA LEU A 38 -11.04 5.98 -0.72
C LEU A 38 -10.04 6.26 -1.85
N LYS A 39 -10.25 5.60 -2.99
CA LYS A 39 -9.46 5.83 -4.21
C LYS A 39 -9.90 7.10 -4.94
N ILE A 40 -8.93 7.90 -5.34
CA ILE A 40 -9.11 9.23 -5.92
C ILE A 40 -8.18 9.43 -7.12
N LYS A 41 -8.70 10.01 -8.20
CA LYS A 41 -7.92 10.62 -9.28
C LYS A 41 -7.70 12.10 -9.00
N LEU A 42 -6.45 12.51 -8.86
CA LEU A 42 -6.07 13.89 -8.59
C LEU A 42 -6.14 14.74 -9.88
N ASN A 43 -6.64 15.96 -9.72
CA ASN A 43 -6.58 16.99 -10.76
C ASN A 43 -5.19 17.62 -10.86
N GLY A 44 -4.79 18.00 -12.07
CA GLY A 44 -3.52 18.69 -12.31
C GLY A 44 -2.31 17.74 -12.41
N ALA A 45 -1.12 18.30 -12.19
CA ALA A 45 0.14 17.55 -12.18
C ALA A 45 0.37 16.90 -10.82
N SER A 46 0.84 15.66 -10.80
CA SER A 46 1.22 14.91 -9.59
C SER A 46 2.45 14.06 -9.88
N GLU A 47 3.24 13.79 -8.85
CA GLU A 47 4.34 12.82 -8.89
C GLU A 47 3.85 11.38 -8.72
N LEU A 48 2.58 11.19 -8.31
CA LEU A 48 1.95 9.88 -8.22
C LEU A 48 1.66 9.28 -9.60
N TYR A 49 1.87 7.97 -9.72
CA TYR A 49 1.60 7.23 -10.95
C TYR A 49 0.12 7.35 -11.37
N ASP A 50 -0.13 7.75 -12.62
CA ASP A 50 -1.44 8.10 -13.18
C ASP A 50 -2.28 9.10 -12.33
N ARG A 51 -1.63 9.82 -11.40
CA ARG A 51 -2.27 10.75 -10.46
C ARG A 51 -3.32 10.05 -9.57
N CYS A 52 -3.15 8.76 -9.35
CA CYS A 52 -4.03 7.95 -8.53
C CYS A 52 -3.52 7.96 -7.09
N TYR A 53 -4.43 8.12 -6.14
CA TYR A 53 -4.15 8.14 -4.71
C TYR A 53 -5.24 7.36 -3.96
N CYS A 54 -4.86 6.62 -2.92
CA CYS A 54 -5.80 5.95 -2.04
C CYS A 54 -5.64 6.53 -0.64
N VAL A 55 -6.71 7.12 -0.11
CA VAL A 55 -6.76 7.59 1.27
C VAL A 55 -7.16 6.42 2.17
N ASP A 56 -6.42 6.18 3.25
CA ASP A 56 -6.71 5.06 4.16
C ASP A 56 -8.09 5.18 4.81
N TYR A 57 -8.47 6.38 5.25
CA TYR A 57 -9.83 6.66 5.72
C TYR A 57 -10.24 8.11 5.47
N ALA A 58 -11.46 8.32 4.96
CA ALA A 58 -12.04 9.65 4.78
C ALA A 58 -13.37 9.77 5.52
N THR A 59 -13.61 10.89 6.20
CA THR A 59 -14.89 11.24 6.84
C THR A 59 -15.58 12.36 6.11
N ASN A 60 -16.91 12.45 6.16
CA ASN A 60 -17.69 13.51 5.52
C ASN A 60 -18.87 14.00 6.40
N ASP A 61 -18.56 14.39 7.64
CA ASP A 61 -19.55 14.97 8.57
C ASP A 61 -19.62 16.50 8.41
N GLY A 62 -19.83 16.96 7.18
CA GLY A 62 -19.92 18.38 6.82
C GLY A 62 -18.65 18.96 6.19
N GLU A 63 -17.48 18.44 6.56
CA GLU A 63 -16.20 18.70 5.90
C GLU A 63 -15.47 17.38 5.65
N ILE A 64 -14.83 17.25 4.49
CA ILE A 64 -14.03 16.08 4.16
C ILE A 64 -12.72 16.15 4.95
N GLN A 65 -12.48 15.15 5.79
CA GLN A 65 -11.18 14.96 6.45
C GLN A 65 -10.60 13.63 6.00
N VAL A 66 -9.31 13.63 5.71
CA VAL A 66 -8.54 12.46 5.30
C VAL A 66 -7.61 12.06 6.43
N PHE A 67 -7.51 10.76 6.67
CA PHE A 67 -6.66 10.16 7.68
C PHE A 67 -5.80 9.11 7.01
N GLU A 68 -4.49 9.36 7.01
CA GLU A 68 -3.49 8.41 6.56
C GLU A 68 -3.06 7.52 7.72
N PHE A 69 -2.93 6.24 7.44
CA PHE A 69 -2.41 5.26 8.35
C PHE A 69 -0.88 5.34 8.34
N ALA A 70 -0.31 5.55 9.53
CA ALA A 70 1.11 5.40 9.76
C ALA A 70 1.31 4.17 10.65
N VAL A 71 2.12 3.23 10.18
CA VAL A 71 2.46 2.05 10.97
C VAL A 71 3.34 2.47 12.14
N ASP A 72 2.85 2.27 13.37
CA ASP A 72 3.58 2.63 14.59
C ASP A 72 4.51 1.51 15.07
N ARG A 73 4.21 0.25 14.70
CA ARG A 73 4.92 -0.94 15.16
C ARG A 73 5.25 -1.87 14.00
N PHE A 74 6.53 -2.24 13.93
CA PHE A 74 7.07 -3.14 12.92
C PHE A 74 7.49 -4.46 13.56
N LEU A 75 7.29 -5.56 12.84
CA LEU A 75 7.86 -6.84 13.22
C LEU A 75 9.31 -6.91 12.78
N LEU A 76 10.20 -7.19 13.72
CA LEU A 76 11.61 -7.43 13.45
C LEU A 76 11.85 -8.92 13.21
N PHE A 77 12.68 -9.22 12.22
CA PHE A 77 13.11 -10.56 11.86
C PHE A 77 14.52 -10.49 11.25
N ASP A 78 15.24 -11.62 11.27
CA ASP A 78 16.55 -11.70 10.62
C ASP A 78 16.38 -11.64 9.09
N PRO A 79 17.18 -10.84 8.35
CA PRO A 79 17.07 -10.73 6.91
C PRO A 79 17.12 -12.09 6.20
N VAL A 80 16.27 -12.26 5.19
CA VAL A 80 16.16 -13.50 4.42
C VAL A 80 16.68 -13.26 3.01
N THR A 81 17.55 -14.14 2.52
CA THR A 81 18.09 -14.07 1.15
C THR A 81 17.73 -15.33 0.37
N PHE A 82 17.32 -15.16 -0.88
CA PHE A 82 17.09 -16.29 -1.78
C PHE A 82 17.34 -15.95 -3.25
N ASP A 83 17.68 -16.97 -4.03
CA ASP A 83 17.94 -16.83 -5.47
C ASP A 83 16.64 -16.99 -6.28
N CYS A 84 16.35 -15.98 -7.10
CA CYS A 84 15.20 -15.89 -8.00
C CYS A 84 15.69 -15.94 -9.46
N GLY A 85 16.13 -17.11 -9.91
CA GLY A 85 16.60 -17.32 -11.28
C GLY A 85 17.92 -16.59 -11.57
N ARG A 86 17.84 -15.40 -12.19
CA ARG A 86 19.01 -14.55 -12.48
C ARG A 86 19.18 -13.37 -11.51
N ALA A 87 18.27 -13.24 -10.54
CA ALA A 87 18.31 -12.22 -9.51
C ALA A 87 18.51 -12.87 -8.13
N THR A 88 19.09 -12.12 -7.20
CA THR A 88 19.11 -12.46 -5.78
C THR A 88 18.18 -11.48 -5.07
N LEU A 89 17.22 -11.98 -4.29
CA LEU A 89 16.34 -11.16 -3.48
C LEU A 89 16.83 -11.17 -2.04
N LEU A 90 17.05 -9.98 -1.47
CA LEU A 90 17.25 -9.76 -0.05
C LEU A 90 15.98 -9.12 0.50
N VAL A 91 15.38 -9.74 1.51
CA VAL A 91 14.24 -9.20 2.24
C VAL A 91 14.68 -8.83 3.64
N ASP A 92 14.63 -7.55 3.94
CA ASP A 92 14.97 -6.95 5.23
C ASP A 92 13.94 -5.86 5.53
N HIS A 93 13.64 -5.62 6.82
CA HIS A 93 12.70 -4.59 7.27
C HIS A 93 11.40 -4.54 6.44
N LEU A 94 10.69 -5.68 6.31
CA LEU A 94 9.51 -5.76 5.43
C LEU A 94 8.39 -4.83 5.93
N HIS A 95 8.06 -3.83 5.10
CA HIS A 95 6.88 -2.99 5.19
C HIS A 95 5.77 -3.61 4.33
N TRP A 96 4.53 -3.61 4.81
CA TRP A 96 3.39 -4.12 4.03
C TRP A 96 2.74 -3.03 3.18
N ASP A 97 2.87 -1.78 3.63
CA ASP A 97 2.39 -0.55 3.01
C ASP A 97 3.30 -0.01 1.91
N ASP A 98 4.53 -0.48 1.81
CA ASP A 98 5.50 0.07 0.87
C ASP A 98 6.30 -1.02 0.15
N VAL A 99 6.57 -0.78 -1.13
CA VAL A 99 7.43 -1.60 -1.98
C VAL A 99 8.38 -0.69 -2.74
N VAL A 100 9.63 -0.63 -2.29
CA VAL A 100 10.70 0.09 -2.98
C VAL A 100 11.45 -0.88 -3.89
N ILE A 101 11.47 -0.58 -5.20
CA ILE A 101 12.22 -1.36 -6.19
C ILE A 101 13.42 -0.53 -6.67
N GLU A 102 14.62 -0.94 -6.26
CA GLU A 102 15.86 -0.40 -6.79
C GLU A 102 16.40 -1.29 -7.91
N HIS A 103 16.78 -0.71 -9.04
CA HIS A 103 17.35 -1.46 -10.17
C HIS A 103 18.52 -0.71 -10.83
N ASP A 104 19.43 -1.46 -11.44
CA ASP A 104 20.60 -0.95 -12.17
C ASP A 104 20.43 -1.00 -13.69
N LEU A 105 19.22 -1.33 -14.16
CA LEU A 105 18.88 -1.35 -15.58
C LEU A 105 19.02 0.06 -16.20
N PRO A 106 19.71 0.21 -17.34
CA PRO A 106 20.07 1.51 -17.90
C PRO A 106 18.87 2.29 -18.45
N ASP A 107 17.79 1.62 -18.85
CA ASP A 107 16.56 2.22 -19.36
C ASP A 107 15.36 1.35 -18.97
N VAL A 108 14.63 1.73 -17.92
CA VAL A 108 13.34 1.11 -17.59
C VAL A 108 12.23 1.94 -18.24
N PRO A 109 11.40 1.32 -19.11
CA PRO A 109 10.25 2.00 -19.69
C PRO A 109 9.34 2.61 -18.63
N ALA A 110 8.77 3.79 -18.89
CA ALA A 110 7.91 4.48 -17.93
C ALA A 110 6.65 3.67 -17.56
N ASP A 111 6.24 2.76 -18.45
CA ASP A 111 5.11 1.84 -18.32
C ASP A 111 5.51 0.46 -17.78
N ALA A 112 6.78 0.24 -17.41
CA ALA A 112 7.26 -1.08 -16.97
C ALA A 112 6.54 -1.59 -15.71
N ILE A 113 5.96 -0.70 -14.91
CA ILE A 113 5.18 -1.03 -13.71
C ILE A 113 3.66 -0.99 -13.96
N GLU A 114 3.20 -0.66 -15.17
CA GLU A 114 1.78 -0.44 -15.46
C GLU A 114 0.94 -1.68 -15.15
N ASP A 115 1.36 -2.85 -15.62
CA ASP A 115 0.67 -4.12 -15.36
C ASP A 115 0.59 -4.45 -13.87
N TRP A 116 1.64 -4.14 -13.11
CA TRP A 116 1.66 -4.33 -11.66
C TRP A 116 0.71 -3.34 -10.98
N PHE A 117 0.78 -2.05 -11.35
CA PHE A 117 -0.06 -1.00 -10.81
C PHE A 117 -1.54 -1.27 -11.09
N ASN A 118 -1.90 -1.61 -12.33
CA ASN A 118 -3.29 -1.88 -12.71
C ASN A 118 -3.87 -3.10 -11.97
N ARG A 119 -3.05 -4.10 -11.64
CA ARG A 119 -3.49 -5.25 -10.86
C ARG A 119 -3.60 -4.95 -9.36
N TRP A 120 -2.69 -4.12 -8.84
CA TRP A 120 -2.61 -3.83 -7.41
C TRP A 120 -3.58 -2.70 -7.00
N PHE A 121 -3.52 -1.57 -7.69
CA PHE A 121 -4.37 -0.42 -7.41
C PHE A 121 -5.78 -0.58 -7.98
N ASP A 122 -5.92 -1.27 -9.12
CA ASP A 122 -7.18 -1.41 -9.86
C ASP A 122 -7.88 -0.06 -10.12
N PRO A 123 -7.37 0.75 -11.06
CA PRO A 123 -7.94 2.08 -11.33
C PRO A 123 -9.33 2.03 -11.99
N GLU A 124 -9.75 0.87 -12.50
CA GLU A 124 -11.09 0.63 -13.04
C GLU A 124 -12.12 0.27 -11.95
N ASP A 125 -11.67 0.14 -10.69
CA ASP A 125 -12.52 -0.09 -9.53
C ASP A 125 -13.67 0.93 -9.51
N ALA A 126 -14.91 0.42 -9.43
CA ALA A 126 -16.12 1.24 -9.39
C ALA A 126 -16.17 2.19 -8.18
N ALA A 127 -15.36 1.95 -7.15
CA ALA A 127 -15.19 2.85 -6.01
C ALA A 127 -14.34 4.10 -6.32
N MET A 128 -13.63 4.15 -7.45
CA MET A 128 -12.75 5.25 -7.84
C MET A 128 -13.51 6.58 -7.99
N ARG A 129 -13.02 7.63 -7.30
CA ARG A 129 -13.59 8.98 -7.34
C ARG A 129 -12.71 9.94 -8.12
N GLN A 130 -13.31 10.95 -8.72
CA GLN A 130 -12.60 12.07 -9.33
C GLN A 130 -12.73 13.28 -8.41
N THR A 131 -11.61 13.94 -8.11
CA THR A 131 -11.59 15.23 -7.40
C THR A 131 -11.68 16.40 -8.35
#